data_AF-A0A7C5T585-F1
#
_entry.id   AF-A0A7C5T585-F1
#
_cell.length_a   1.000
_cell.length_b   1.000
_cell.length_c   1.000
_cell.angle_alpha   90.00
_cell.angle_beta   90.00
_cell.angle_gamma   90.00
#
_symmetry.space_group_name_H-M   'P 1'
#
loop_
_entity.id
_entity.type
_entity.pdbx_description
1 polymer ?
#
loop_
_entity_poly.entity_id
_entity_poly.type
_entity_poly.pdbx_seq_one_letter_code
_entity_poly.pdbx_strand_id
1 'polypeptide(L)' 'MSKVVDPVCGMEVDPGRTPYKTLYRGVVYYFCSQHCKKAFEKNPEYYLKYGPKGMPK' A
#
# COMPACT_ATOMS: atom_id res chain seq x y z
N MET A 1 13.73 -7.51 -9.89
CA MET A 1 13.40 -6.70 -8.70
C MET A 1 11.90 -6.74 -8.54
N SER A 2 11.40 -7.45 -7.53
CA SER A 2 9.96 -7.65 -7.31
C SER A 2 9.38 -6.36 -6.74
N LYS A 3 8.95 -5.45 -7.60
CA LYS A 3 8.26 -4.23 -7.16
C LYS A 3 6.83 -4.59 -6.77
N VAL A 4 6.39 -4.07 -5.64
CA VAL A 4 5.02 -4.23 -5.13
C VAL A 4 4.28 -2.92 -5.28
N VAL A 5 2.98 -2.98 -5.55
CA VAL A 5 2.18 -1.77 -5.74
C VAL A 5 1.63 -1.31 -4.40
N ASP A 6 1.84 -0.03 -4.07
CA ASP A 6 1.21 0.60 -2.91
C ASP A 6 -0.31 0.65 -3.14
N PRO A 7 -1.14 -0.01 -2.31
CA PRO A 7 -2.59 -0.06 -2.51
C PRO A 7 -3.29 1.30 -2.28
N VAL A 8 -2.59 2.29 -1.71
CA VAL A 8 -3.12 3.62 -1.43
C VAL A 8 -2.96 4.55 -2.63
N CYS A 9 -1.76 4.60 -3.20
CA CYS A 9 -1.41 5.54 -4.27
C CYS A 9 -1.14 4.89 -5.63
N GLY A 10 -0.99 3.56 -5.69
CA GLY A 10 -0.69 2.83 -6.92
C GLY A 10 0.78 2.91 -7.33
N MET A 11 1.63 3.50 -6.51
CA MET A 11 3.05 3.65 -6.80
C MET A 11 3.78 2.32 -6.63
N GLU A 12 4.69 2.00 -7.55
CA GLU A 12 5.58 0.87 -7.36
C GLU A 12 6.58 1.14 -6.24
N VAL A 13 6.66 0.21 -5.29
CA VAL A 13 7.56 0.25 -4.15
C VAL A 13 8.47 -0.95 -4.17
N ASP A 14 9.72 -0.75 -3.75
CA ASP A 14 10.65 -1.85 -3.58
C ASP A 14 10.56 -2.39 -2.14
N PRO A 15 10.08 -3.63 -1.94
CA PRO A 15 9.88 -4.21 -0.61
C PRO A 15 11.20 -4.46 0.14
N GLY A 16 12.32 -4.51 -0.57
CA GLY A 16 13.66 -4.65 0.00
C GLY A 16 14.30 -3.32 0.41
N ARG A 17 13.82 -2.19 -0.12
CA ARG A 17 14.32 -0.85 0.25
C ARG A 17 13.39 -0.06 1.16
N THR A 18 12.08 -0.30 1.10
CA THR A 18 11.12 0.48 1.89
C THR A 18 11.01 -0.06 3.33
N PRO A 19 11.22 0.78 4.36
CA PRO A 19 10.90 0.41 5.73
C PRO A 19 9.38 0.48 6.00
N TYR A 20 8.60 1.09 5.11
CA TYR A 20 7.16 1.28 5.29
C TYR A 20 6.41 0.03 4.83
N LYS A 21 6.11 -0.84 5.80
CA LYS A 21 5.31 -2.04 5.58
C LYS A 21 4.35 -2.28 6.75
N THR A 22 3.27 -2.99 6.50
CA THR A 22 2.32 -3.43 7.54
C THR A 22 1.87 -4.86 7.28
N LEU A 23 1.63 -5.61 8.34
CA LEU A 23 1.07 -6.95 8.25
C LEU A 23 -0.45 -6.86 8.43
N TYR A 24 -1.21 -7.22 7.40
CA TYR A 24 -2.67 -7.21 7.45
C TYR A 24 -3.22 -8.52 6.92
N ARG A 25 -4.04 -9.21 7.73
CA ARG A 25 -4.60 -10.55 7.41
C ARG A 25 -3.54 -11.59 7.00
N GLY A 26 -2.36 -11.54 7.63
CA GLY A 26 -1.25 -12.45 7.30
C GLY A 26 -0.49 -12.10 6.01
N VAL A 27 -0.84 -11.01 5.33
CA VAL A 27 -0.15 -10.51 4.13
C VAL A 27 0.64 -9.25 4.48
N VAL A 28 1.89 -9.17 4.03
CA VAL A 28 2.73 -7.98 4.20
C VAL A 28 2.47 -7.02 3.05
N TYR A 29 1.94 -5.84 3.36
CA TYR A 29 1.76 -4.74 2.43
C TYR A 29 2.88 -3.72 2.59
N TYR A 30 3.34 -3.17 1.48
CA TYR A 30 4.42 -2.19 1.44
C TYR A 30 3.90 -0.87 0.87
N PHE A 31 4.48 0.22 1.35
CA PHE A 31 4.03 1.57 1.05
C PHE A 31 5.19 2.45 0.61
N CYS A 32 4.91 3.39 -0.28
CA CYS A 32 5.91 4.34 -0.76
C CYS A 32 6.32 5.36 0.33
N SER A 33 5.47 5.56 1.33
CA SER A 33 5.65 6.57 2.35
C SER A 33 4.90 6.24 3.64
N GLN A 34 5.31 6.87 4.76
CA GLN A 34 4.61 6.75 6.04
C GLN A 34 3.15 7.21 5.94
N HIS A 35 2.86 8.22 5.11
CA HIS A 35 1.50 8.70 4.88
C HIS A 35 0.59 7.59 4.31
N CYS A 36 1.03 6.89 3.27
CA CYS A 36 0.30 5.77 2.67
C CYS A 36 0.10 4.64 3.68
N LYS A 37 1.14 4.29 4.44
CA LYS A 37 1.02 3.31 5.54
C LYS A 37 -0.09 3.70 6.53
N LYS A 38 -0.07 4.95 7.03
CA LYS A 38 -1.09 5.45 7.98
C LYS A 38 -2.49 5.49 7.36
N ALA A 39 -2.61 5.89 6.10
CA ALA A 39 -3.88 5.91 5.39
C ALA A 39 -4.45 4.48 5.27
N PHE A 40 -3.61 3.52 4.86
CA PHE A 40 -3.97 2.11 4.82
C PHE A 40 -4.36 1.57 6.19
N GLU A 41 -3.58 1.84 7.25
CA GLU A 41 -3.90 1.40 8.61
C GLU A 41 -5.24 1.96 9.12
N LYS A 42 -5.64 3.16 8.69
CA LYS A 42 -6.96 3.71 9.02
C LYS A 42 -8.12 2.98 8.33
N ASN A 43 -7.96 2.57 7.08
CA ASN A 43 -9.04 1.94 6.29
C ASN A 43 -8.51 0.85 5.34
N PRO A 44 -7.92 -0.24 5.84
CA PRO A 44 -7.20 -1.19 5.00
C PRO A 44 -8.15 -1.90 4.03
N GLU A 45 -9.34 -2.28 4.48
CA GLU A 45 -10.36 -2.92 3.65
C GLU A 45 -10.81 -2.04 2.49
N TYR A 46 -10.86 -0.71 2.68
CA TYR A 46 -11.21 0.22 1.60
C TYR A 46 -10.14 0.19 0.49
N TYR A 47 -8.86 0.30 0.85
CA TYR A 47 -7.77 0.28 -0.14
C TYR A 47 -7.60 -1.10 -0.78
N LEU A 48 -7.87 -2.18 -0.05
CA LEU A 48 -7.85 -3.54 -0.60
C LEU A 48 -9.02 -3.80 -1.56
N LYS A 49 -10.18 -3.18 -1.31
CA LYS A 49 -11.38 -3.38 -2.14
C LYS A 49 -11.48 -2.42 -3.32
N TYR A 50 -11.09 -1.16 -3.11
CA TYR A 50 -11.24 -0.07 -4.09
C TYR A 50 -9.93 0.37 -4.73
N GLY A 51 -8.79 -0.17 -4.28
CA GLY A 51 -7.48 0.16 -4.83
C GLY A 51 -7.13 1.64 -4.66
N PRO A 52 -6.11 2.13 -5.38
CA PRO A 52 -5.67 3.51 -5.27
C PRO A 52 -6.79 4.47 -5.66
N LYS A 53 -7.18 5.29 -4.69
CA LYS A 53 -8.32 6.21 -4.76
C LYS A 53 -7.96 7.38 -5.68
N GLY A 54 -8.20 7.26 -6.99
CA GLY A 54 -7.94 8.37 -7.89
C GLY A 54 -7.84 8.11 -9.39
N MET A 55 -7.96 6.88 -9.89
CA MET A 55 -8.21 6.69 -11.32
C MET A 55 -9.73 6.76 -11.55
N PRO A 56 -10.29 7.89 -12.03
CA PRO A 56 -11.62 7.85 -12.61
C PRO A 56 -11.62 6.79 -13.71
N LYS A 57 -12.72 6.03 -13.76
CA LYS A 57 -12.98 5.00 -14.76
C LYS A 57 -13.04 5.62 -16.16
#